data_AF-A0A0K2THI3-F1
#
_entry.id   AF-A0A0K2THI3-F1
#
_cell.length_a   1.000
_cell.length_b   1.000
_cell.length_c   1.000
_cell.angle_alpha   90.00
_cell.angle_beta   90.00
_cell.angle_gamma   90.00
#
_symmetry.space_group_name_H-M   'P 1'
#
loop_
_entity.id
_entity.type
_entity.pdbx_description
1 polymer ?
#
loop_
_entity_poly.entity_id
_entity_poly.type
_entity_poly.pdbx_seq_one_letter_code
_entity_poly.pdbx_strand_id
1 'polypeptide(L)'
;FQTASSSGDPHVHIIKQVKPTDEGLYTCIAGNVLGQATASAYLEVNSGPRLYSQIQILGLSLLIGTLFRGGHAAFLEEHQHRGI
;
A
#
# COMPACT_ATOMS: atom_id res chain seq x y z
N PHE A 1 21.37 -7.85 4.93
CA PHE A 1 22.52 -7.18 4.32
C PHE A 1 22.26 -7.05 2.83
N GLN A 2 21.79 -5.89 2.37
CA GLN A 2 21.64 -5.62 0.94
C GLN A 2 22.93 -4.96 0.46
N THR A 3 23.78 -5.73 -0.23
CA THR A 3 24.99 -5.17 -0.84
C THR A 3 24.57 -4.46 -2.11
N ALA A 4 24.40 -3.15 -2.02
CA ALA A 4 23.97 -2.37 -3.15
C ALA A 4 25.08 -2.18 -4.16
N SER A 5 25.23 -3.14 -5.05
CA SER A 5 26.04 -2.95 -6.24
C SER A 5 25.21 -2.16 -7.25
N SER A 6 25.27 -0.82 -7.15
CA SER A 6 25.01 -0.01 -8.33
C SER A 6 26.15 -0.25 -9.32
N SER A 7 25.83 -0.43 -10.60
CA SER A 7 26.71 -0.93 -11.66
C SER A 7 27.90 -0.01 -12.04
N GLY A 8 28.41 0.84 -11.15
CA GLY A 8 29.49 1.76 -11.50
C GLY A 8 30.34 2.30 -10.36
N ASP A 9 29.81 2.39 -9.14
CA ASP A 9 30.56 2.91 -7.99
C ASP A 9 30.27 2.09 -6.72
N PRO A 10 31.27 1.38 -6.15
CA PRO A 10 31.10 0.60 -4.93
C PRO A 10 30.84 1.44 -3.68
N HIS A 11 31.02 2.77 -3.75
CA HIS A 11 30.78 3.70 -2.64
C HIS A 11 29.35 4.23 -2.61
N VAL A 12 28.51 3.91 -3.61
CA VAL A 12 27.16 4.49 -3.75
C VAL A 12 26.07 3.40 -3.76
N HIS A 13 25.17 3.47 -2.78
CA HIS A 13 23.93 2.70 -2.75
C HIS A 13 22.78 3.52 -3.35
N ILE A 14 22.19 3.03 -4.45
CA ILE A 14 21.00 3.63 -5.07
C ILE A 14 19.81 2.68 -4.91
N ILE A 15 18.70 3.17 -4.36
CA ILE A 15 17.41 2.48 -4.32
C ILE A 15 16.47 3.20 -5.29
N LYS A 16 16.02 2.53 -6.35
CA LYS A 16 15.07 3.08 -7.33
C LYS A 16 13.67 2.57 -6.98
N GLN A 17 12.65 3.40 -7.25
CA GLN A 17 11.25 3.05 -7.02
C GLN A 17 10.99 2.59 -5.56
N VAL A 18 11.36 3.46 -4.61
CA VAL A 18 11.23 3.21 -3.17
C VAL A 18 9.82 2.71 -2.80
N LYS A 19 9.78 1.66 -1.99
CA LYS A 19 8.57 1.04 -1.41
C LYS A 19 8.58 1.24 0.11
N PRO A 20 7.41 1.13 0.78
CA PRO A 20 7.37 1.15 2.25
C PRO A 20 8.24 0.08 2.92
N THR A 21 8.49 -1.04 2.23
CA THR A 21 9.39 -2.11 2.70
C THR A 21 10.87 -1.73 2.70
N ASP A 22 11.24 -0.63 2.05
CA ASP A 22 12.61 -0.13 2.01
C ASP A 22 12.93 0.78 3.21
N GLU A 23 11.94 1.15 4.02
CA GLU A 23 12.13 1.92 5.26
C GLU A 23 12.94 1.14 6.30
N GLY A 24 13.86 1.84 6.97
CA GLY A 24 14.61 1.27 8.08
C GLY A 24 15.98 1.89 8.29
N LEU A 25 16.77 1.27 9.18
CA LEU A 25 18.14 1.69 9.47
C LEU A 25 19.12 1.13 8.42
N TYR A 26 19.84 2.04 7.76
CA TYR A 26 20.91 1.71 6.83
C TYR A 26 22.26 2.03 7.48
N THR A 27 23.19 1.08 7.38
CA THR A 27 24.54 1.22 7.92
C THR A 27 25.55 1.01 6.80
N CYS A 28 26.36 2.05 6.56
CA CYS A 28 27.54 1.99 5.72
C CYS A 28 28.73 1.51 6.56
N ILE A 29 29.47 0.55 6.00
CA ILE A 29 30.62 -0.07 6.66
C ILE A 29 31.78 -0.07 5.68
N ALA A 30 32.84 0.68 6.00
CA ALA A 30 34.06 0.77 5.21
C ALA A 30 35.23 0.17 6.00
N GLY A 31 35.93 -0.80 5.42
CA GLY A 31 37.02 -1.51 6.09
C GLY A 31 38.30 -1.61 5.28
N ASN A 32 39.44 -1.67 5.96
CA ASN A 32 40.75 -2.01 5.42
C ASN A 32 41.46 -2.99 6.37
N VAL A 33 42.72 -3.36 6.06
CA VAL A 33 43.49 -4.32 6.87
C VAL A 33 43.79 -3.85 8.30
N LEU A 34 43.64 -2.55 8.58
CA LEU A 34 43.91 -1.94 9.88
C LEU A 34 42.64 -1.74 10.72
N GLY A 35 41.45 -1.81 10.12
CA GLY A 35 40.20 -1.62 10.86
C GLY A 35 39.00 -1.26 9.99
N GLN A 36 37.96 -0.76 10.65
CA GLN A 36 36.66 -0.49 10.06
C GLN A 36 36.07 0.82 10.60
N ALA A 37 35.41 1.56 9.72
CA ALA A 37 34.60 2.72 10.03
C ALA A 37 33.13 2.44 9.68
N THR A 38 32.22 2.95 10.51
CA THR A 38 30.77 2.74 10.37
C THR A 38 30.01 4.06 10.44
N ALA A 39 28.99 4.21 9.61
CA ALA A 39 28.05 5.33 9.66
C ALA A 39 26.63 4.82 9.41
N SER A 40 25.65 5.31 10.18
CA SER A 40 24.26 4.85 10.09
C SER A 40 23.29 6.01 9.89
N ALA A 41 22.20 5.78 9.16
CA ALA A 41 21.11 6.71 8.96
C ALA A 41 19.77 5.97 8.82
N TYR A 42 18.67 6.57 9.27
CA TYR A 42 17.32 6.02 9.10
C TYR A 42 16.69 6.56 7.82
N LEU A 43 16.19 5.67 6.97
CA LEU A 43 15.42 6.02 5.77
C LEU A 43 13.93 5.92 6.11
N GLU A 44 13.24 7.05 6.18
CA GLU A 44 11.78 7.12 6.33
C GLU A 44 11.11 7.21 4.95
N VAL A 45 10.11 6.36 4.69
CA VAL A 45 9.42 6.30 3.39
C VAL A 45 8.01 6.85 3.51
N ASN A 46 7.83 8.09 3.09
CA ASN A 46 6.53 8.75 3.09
C ASN A 46 5.75 8.54 1.78
N SER A 47 4.50 8.10 1.89
CA SER A 47 3.58 8.03 0.75
C SER A 47 2.73 9.29 0.65
N GLY A 48 2.69 9.91 -0.54
CA GLY A 48 1.76 10.99 -0.83
C GLY A 48 0.29 10.54 -0.74
N PRO A 49 -0.66 11.49 -0.64
CA PRO A 49 -2.09 11.16 -0.57
C PRO A 49 -2.50 10.36 -1.81
N ARG A 50 -3.04 9.15 -1.59
CA ARG A 50 -3.61 8.36 -2.70
C ARG A 50 -4.92 9.02 -3.14
N LEU A 51 -4.88 9.75 -4.26
CA LEU A 51 -6.07 10.35 -4.86
C LEU A 51 -7.01 9.31 -5.52
N TYR A 52 -6.69 8.02 -5.45
CA TYR A 52 -7.38 6.95 -6.14
C TYR A 52 -7.81 5.86 -5.15
N SER A 53 -8.90 6.08 -4.42
CA SER A 53 -9.58 5.01 -3.67
C SER A 53 -11.06 5.27 -3.38
N GLN A 54 -11.57 6.50 -3.59
CA GLN A 54 -12.99 6.81 -3.38
C GLN A 54 -13.87 6.44 -4.59
N ILE A 55 -13.33 6.48 -5.82
CA ILE A 55 -14.09 6.22 -7.05
C ILE A 55 -14.55 4.75 -7.16
N GLN A 56 -13.76 3.81 -6.64
CA GLN A 56 -14.07 2.37 -6.72
C GLN A 56 -15.23 1.96 -5.80
N ILE A 57 -15.35 2.59 -4.62
CA ILE A 57 -16.37 2.24 -3.62
C ILE A 57 -17.76 2.70 -4.07
N LEU A 58 -17.85 3.91 -4.65
CA LEU A 58 -19.09 4.47 -5.19
C LEU A 58 -19.66 3.67 -6.36
N GLY A 59 -18.80 3.08 -7.21
CA GLY A 59 -19.23 2.24 -8.32
C GLY A 59 -19.86 0.93 -7.86
N LEU A 60 -19.28 0.28 -6.86
CA LEU A 60 -19.78 -0.99 -6.31
C LEU A 60 -21.13 -0.82 -5.57
N SER A 61 -21.30 0.27 -4.82
CA SER A 61 -22.57 0.54 -4.13
C SER A 61 -23.72 0.82 -5.10
N LEU A 62 -23.45 1.51 -6.22
CA LEU A 62 -24.45 1.78 -7.25
C LEU A 62 -24.89 0.49 -7.96
N LEU A 63 -23.95 -0.42 -8.28
CA LEU A 63 -24.23 -1.72 -8.89
C LEU A 63 -25.05 -2.63 -7.97
N ILE A 64 -24.73 -2.65 -6.67
CA ILE A 64 -25.53 -3.38 -5.67
C ILE A 64 -26.94 -2.77 -5.59
N GLY A 65 -27.06 -1.45 -5.51
CA GLY A 65 -28.34 -0.74 -5.45
C GLY A 65 -29.24 -0.97 -6.67
N THR A 66 -28.68 -1.08 -7.88
CA THR A 66 -29.46 -1.40 -9.10
C THR A 66 -29.84 -2.88 -9.19
N LEU A 67 -28.97 -3.79 -8.73
CA LEU A 67 -29.30 -5.22 -8.61
C LEU A 67 -30.44 -5.44 -7.61
N PHE A 68 -30.44 -4.76 -6.46
CA PHE A 68 -31.52 -4.85 -5.46
C PHE A 68 -32.79 -4.08 -5.87
N ARG A 69 -32.68 -2.92 -6.54
CA ARG A 69 -33.86 -2.22 -7.10
C ARG A 69 -34.51 -2.96 -8.26
N GLY A 70 -33.79 -3.83 -8.97
CA GLY A 70 -34.33 -4.70 -10.00
C GLY A 70 -35.18 -5.87 -9.46
N GLY A 71 -35.13 -6.16 -8.15
CA GLY A 71 -35.90 -7.23 -7.52
C GLY A 71 -37.19 -6.79 -6.81
N HIS A 72 -37.41 -5.48 -6.64
CA HIS A 72 -38.52 -4.99 -5.79
C HIS A 72 -39.85 -4.75 -6.51
N ALA A 73 -39.94 -5.01 -7.81
CA ALA A 73 -41.25 -5.11 -8.47
C ALA A 73 -41.98 -6.44 -8.18
N ALA A 74 -41.41 -7.33 -7.36
CA ALA A 74 -42.02 -8.59 -6.93
C ALA A 74 -42.18 -8.73 -5.40
N PHE A 75 -42.09 -7.63 -4.63
CA PHE A 75 -42.29 -7.71 -3.17
C PHE A 75 -43.11 -6.53 -2.65
N LEU A 76 -44.40 -6.52 -3.00
CA LEU A 76 -45.47 -5.88 -2.25
C LEU A 76 -46.72 -6.78 -2.36
N GLU A 77 -47.28 -7.14 -1.20
CA GLU A 77 -48.44 -8.02 -0.94
C GLU A 77 -48.22 -9.55 -0.89
N GLU A 78 -47.80 -10.04 0.29
CA GLU A 78 -48.47 -11.12 1.06
C GLU A 78 -47.74 -11.18 2.43
N HIS A 79 -48.16 -10.48 3.49
CA HIS A 79 -49.20 -10.92 4.41
C HIS A 79 -49.60 -9.75 5.35
N GLN A 80 -50.72 -9.11 5.07
CA GLN A 80 -51.59 -8.55 6.11
C GLN A 80 -52.68 -9.61 6.33
N HIS A 81 -52.63 -10.37 7.44
CA HIS A 81 -53.77 -10.94 8.20
C HIS A 81 -53.40 -12.15 9.09
N ARG A 82 -53.32 -11.90 10.41
CA ARG A 82 -53.63 -12.75 11.59
C ARG A 82 -52.66 -12.32 12.72
N GLY A 83 -53.02 -11.47 13.68
CA GLY A 83 -54.24 -11.47 14.48
C GLY A 83 -53.97 -12.21 15.79
N ILE A 84 -53.64 -11.46 16.85
CA ILE A 84 -54.19 -11.48 18.22
C ILE A 84 -53.65 -10.26 18.98
#